data_AF-A0A2U0DK62-F1
#
_entry.id   AF-A0A2U0DK62-F1
#
_cell.length_a   1.000
_cell.length_b   1.000
_cell.length_c   1.000
_cell.angle_alpha   90.00
_cell.angle_beta   90.00
_cell.angle_gamma   90.00
#
_symmetry.space_group_name_H-M   'P 1'
#
loop_
_entity.id
_entity.type
_entity.pdbx_description
1 polymer ?
#
loop_
_entity_poly.entity_id
_entity_poly.type
_entity_poly.pdbx_seq_one_letter_code
_entity_poly.pdbx_strand_id
1 'polypeptide(L)'
;MKTIFLTAFVLISSVFYSNFYSQEGRYYDLVIDKLVMNQTPQSGTWLFCFQAKSESESEGVFQIPDRTYEGDGITIDVKLRLSDVTRGEKIMFQCRLDDDQADVCAESAEDKSSGAFLAKKSGAKQFSFDNWSYTVYWHLEAAE
;
A
#
# COMPACT_ATOMS: atom_id res chain seq x y z
N MET A 1 41.43 -36.99 -47.28
CA MET A 1 40.37 -35.97 -47.43
C MET A 1 40.01 -35.46 -46.04
N LYS A 2 40.27 -34.17 -45.78
CA LYS A 2 39.97 -33.47 -44.53
C LYS A 2 39.08 -32.29 -44.88
N THR A 3 37.81 -32.33 -44.49
CA THR A 3 37.01 -31.11 -44.27
C THR A 3 35.86 -31.45 -43.34
N ILE A 4 35.90 -30.94 -42.10
CA ILE A 4 34.69 -30.62 -41.33
C ILE A 4 34.99 -29.28 -40.64
N PHE A 5 34.21 -28.27 -41.00
CA PHE A 5 34.12 -26.99 -40.30
C PHE A 5 33.30 -27.20 -39.02
N LEU A 6 33.83 -26.77 -37.87
CA LEU A 6 32.99 -26.42 -36.73
C LEU A 6 33.37 -25.01 -36.27
N THR A 7 32.44 -24.09 -36.49
CA THR A 7 32.42 -22.74 -35.95
C THR A 7 32.18 -22.84 -34.44
N ALA A 8 33.19 -22.51 -33.64
CA ALA A 8 33.03 -22.31 -32.20
C ALA A 8 33.13 -20.80 -31.92
N PHE A 9 31.98 -20.15 -31.74
CA PHE A 9 31.90 -18.85 -31.09
C PHE A 9 32.02 -19.09 -29.59
N VAL A 10 33.07 -18.55 -28.98
CA VAL A 10 33.23 -18.51 -27.53
C VAL A 10 33.64 -17.10 -27.14
N LEU A 11 33.14 -16.69 -25.96
CA LEU A 11 33.59 -15.63 -25.06
C LEU A 11 32.79 -14.31 -25.18
N ILE A 12 32.38 -13.62 -24.11
CA ILE A 12 32.49 -13.81 -22.65
C ILE A 12 31.61 -12.73 -21.96
N SER A 13 31.23 -13.00 -20.71
CA SER A 13 30.85 -12.05 -19.64
C SER A 13 29.65 -11.12 -19.84
N SER A 14 28.62 -11.35 -19.04
CA SER A 14 28.36 -10.49 -17.89
C SER A 14 27.54 -11.29 -16.87
N VAL A 15 28.24 -11.68 -15.82
CA VAL A 15 27.70 -12.27 -14.61
C VAL A 15 26.80 -11.23 -13.95
N PHE A 16 25.49 -11.33 -14.15
CA PHE A 16 24.53 -10.79 -13.16
C PHE A 16 24.21 -11.91 -12.19
N TYR A 17 25.01 -11.98 -11.12
CA TYR A 17 24.60 -12.55 -9.85
C TYR A 17 23.40 -11.73 -9.34
N SER A 18 22.19 -12.03 -9.79
CA SER A 18 21.04 -11.87 -8.91
C SER A 18 21.06 -13.08 -7.99
N ASN A 19 21.66 -12.92 -6.81
CA ASN A 19 21.29 -13.71 -5.65
C ASN A 19 19.81 -13.45 -5.38
N PHE A 20 18.94 -14.10 -6.15
CA PHE A 20 17.57 -14.37 -5.74
C PHE A 20 17.71 -15.38 -4.61
N TYR A 21 17.97 -14.87 -3.41
CA TYR A 21 17.67 -15.60 -2.20
C TYR A 21 16.22 -16.05 -2.35
N SER A 22 16.03 -17.35 -2.52
CA SER A 22 14.75 -18.00 -2.29
C SER A 22 14.37 -17.74 -0.84
N GLN A 23 13.75 -16.58 -0.58
CA GLN A 23 12.85 -16.43 0.54
C GLN A 23 11.61 -17.19 0.08
N GLU A 24 11.54 -18.50 0.36
CA GLU A 24 10.25 -19.16 0.41
C GLU A 24 9.43 -18.36 1.44
N GLY A 25 8.54 -17.52 0.90
CA GLY A 25 8.09 -16.31 1.58
C GLY A 25 7.35 -16.68 2.84
N ARG A 26 7.88 -16.31 4.00
CA ARG A 26 7.02 -16.23 5.18
C ARG A 26 5.96 -15.19 4.88
N TYR A 27 4.71 -15.63 4.86
CA TYR A 27 3.55 -14.78 4.78
C TYR A 27 3.29 -14.14 6.16
N TYR A 28 2.77 -12.93 6.13
CA TYR A 28 2.42 -12.12 7.27
C TYR A 28 1.04 -11.52 7.05
N ASP A 29 0.36 -11.17 8.14
CA ASP A 29 -0.73 -10.22 8.08
C ASP A 29 -0.15 -8.81 8.13
N LEU A 30 -0.41 -8.02 7.09
CA LEU A 30 -0.18 -6.59 7.14
C LEU A 30 -1.36 -5.91 7.83
N VAL A 31 -1.08 -5.18 8.89
CA VAL A 31 -2.07 -4.38 9.62
C VAL A 31 -1.84 -2.91 9.32
N ILE A 32 -2.83 -2.24 8.77
CA ILE A 32 -2.90 -0.77 8.70
C ILE A 32 -3.49 -0.29 10.02
N ASP A 33 -2.64 0.19 10.91
CA ASP A 33 -3.00 0.53 12.29
C ASP A 33 -3.96 1.70 12.32
N LYS A 34 -3.49 2.83 11.78
CA LYS A 34 -4.17 4.11 11.84
C LYS A 34 -3.70 5.05 10.74
N LEU A 35 -4.54 6.03 10.44
CA LEU A 35 -4.15 7.22 9.70
C LEU A 35 -4.19 8.43 10.62
N VAL A 36 -3.18 9.28 10.51
CA VAL A 36 -3.14 10.59 11.18
C VAL A 36 -3.17 11.66 10.10
N MET A 37 -4.30 12.32 9.95
CA MET A 37 -4.47 13.50 9.09
C MET A 37 -4.08 14.73 9.91
N ASN A 38 -3.04 15.44 9.50
CA ASN A 38 -2.59 16.65 10.21
C ASN A 38 -3.25 17.93 9.67
N GLN A 39 -3.80 17.83 8.46
CA GLN A 39 -4.51 18.87 7.74
C GLN A 39 -5.59 18.16 6.94
N THR A 40 -6.86 18.53 7.09
CA THR A 40 -7.96 18.09 6.25
C THR A 40 -8.11 18.98 5.01
N PRO A 41 -8.77 18.51 3.93
CA PRO A 41 -8.89 19.28 2.68
C PRO A 41 -9.65 20.60 2.86
N GLN A 42 -10.67 20.63 3.69
CA GLN A 42 -11.45 21.82 4.03
C GLN A 42 -12.05 21.68 5.44
N SER A 43 -12.59 22.79 5.94
CA SER A 43 -13.42 22.80 7.14
C SER A 43 -14.75 22.12 6.85
N GLY A 44 -15.12 21.11 7.63
CA GLY A 44 -16.37 20.40 7.41
C GLY A 44 -16.44 19.08 8.16
N THR A 45 -17.50 18.35 7.85
CA THR A 45 -17.78 17.01 8.35
C THR A 45 -17.48 16.02 7.24
N TRP A 46 -16.70 14.99 7.56
CA TRP A 46 -16.19 14.07 6.56
C TRP A 46 -16.49 12.63 6.89
N LEU A 47 -16.91 11.86 5.90
CA LEU A 47 -16.84 10.41 5.90
C LEU A 47 -15.46 9.98 5.36
N PHE A 48 -15.05 8.75 5.68
CA PHE A 48 -13.73 8.24 5.32
C PHE A 48 -13.78 6.83 4.74
N CYS A 49 -13.04 6.62 3.66
CA CYS A 49 -12.80 5.31 3.07
C CYS A 49 -11.31 5.09 2.82
N PHE A 50 -10.80 3.93 3.22
CA PHE A 50 -9.43 3.50 2.94
C PHE A 50 -9.43 2.14 2.28
N GLN A 51 -8.84 2.04 1.09
CA GLN A 51 -8.72 0.79 0.35
C GLN A 51 -7.25 0.50 0.15
N ALA A 52 -6.82 -0.73 0.44
CA ALA A 52 -5.44 -1.17 0.23
C ALA A 52 -5.40 -2.48 -0.53
N LYS A 53 -4.35 -2.66 -1.33
CA LYS A 53 -4.09 -3.84 -2.14
C LYS A 53 -2.60 -4.15 -2.20
N SER A 54 -2.24 -5.40 -1.99
CA SER A 54 -0.88 -5.92 -2.12
C SER A 54 -0.55 -6.27 -3.58
N GLU A 55 0.73 -6.41 -3.93
CA GLU A 55 1.15 -6.93 -5.24
C GLU A 55 0.75 -8.40 -5.44
N SER A 56 0.56 -9.14 -4.34
CA SER A 56 0.00 -10.50 -4.30
C SER A 56 -1.53 -10.55 -4.40
N GLU A 57 -2.18 -9.41 -4.68
CA GLU A 57 -3.63 -9.26 -4.87
C GLU A 57 -4.49 -9.42 -3.61
N SER A 58 -3.89 -9.46 -2.42
CA SER A 58 -4.62 -9.33 -1.15
C SER A 58 -5.16 -7.91 -1.01
N GLU A 59 -6.45 -7.76 -0.73
CA GLU A 59 -7.11 -6.46 -0.68
C GLU A 59 -8.02 -6.31 0.53
N GLY A 60 -8.23 -5.07 0.92
CA GLY A 60 -9.09 -4.73 2.04
C GLY A 60 -9.64 -3.32 1.93
N VAL A 61 -10.85 -3.15 2.44
CA VAL A 61 -11.53 -1.85 2.53
C VAL A 61 -11.91 -1.59 3.97
N PHE A 62 -11.55 -0.41 4.46
CA PHE A 62 -12.02 0.13 5.71
C PHE A 62 -12.98 1.28 5.45
N GLN A 63 -14.16 1.17 6.02
CA GLN A 63 -15.20 2.18 6.04
C GLN A 63 -16.03 1.97 7.30
N ILE A 64 -16.32 3.05 8.02
CA ILE A 64 -17.30 3.01 9.12
C ILE A 64 -18.51 3.80 8.64
N PRO A 65 -19.65 3.14 8.34
CA PRO A 65 -20.87 3.83 7.94
C PRO A 65 -21.29 4.88 8.97
N ASP A 66 -21.76 6.02 8.48
CA ASP A 66 -22.32 7.12 9.27
C ASP A 66 -21.37 7.73 10.32
N ARG A 67 -20.08 7.36 10.30
CA ARG A 67 -19.07 7.96 11.16
C ARG A 67 -18.41 9.12 10.47
N THR A 68 -18.66 10.30 11.02
CA THR A 68 -18.06 11.52 10.53
C THR A 68 -16.88 11.98 11.37
N TYR A 69 -16.02 12.79 10.75
CA TYR A 69 -14.86 13.40 11.38
C TYR A 69 -14.85 14.92 11.11
N GLU A 70 -14.40 15.71 12.08
CA GLU A 70 -14.35 17.17 12.02
C GLU A 70 -13.00 17.71 12.55
N GLY A 71 -12.63 18.92 12.12
CA GLY A 71 -11.45 19.65 12.59
C GLY A 71 -10.21 19.49 11.71
N ASP A 72 -9.18 20.30 12.01
CA ASP A 72 -7.97 20.41 11.19
C ASP A 72 -7.02 19.20 11.31
N GLY A 73 -7.26 18.31 12.28
CA GLY A 73 -6.42 17.14 12.51
C GLY A 73 -7.20 15.98 13.11
N ILE A 74 -7.07 14.81 12.50
CA ILE A 74 -7.92 13.64 12.78
C ILE A 74 -7.04 12.39 12.85
N THR A 75 -7.23 11.59 13.90
CA THR A 75 -6.64 10.24 13.97
C THR A 75 -7.74 9.21 13.80
N ILE A 76 -7.59 8.34 12.80
CA ILE A 76 -8.54 7.29 12.46
C ILE A 76 -7.87 5.95 12.75
N ASP A 77 -8.39 5.22 13.74
CA ASP A 77 -7.98 3.84 14.01
C ASP A 77 -8.61 2.91 12.96
N VAL A 78 -7.78 2.37 12.06
CA VAL A 78 -8.24 1.62 10.88
C VAL A 78 -8.25 0.12 11.16
N LYS A 79 -7.15 -0.43 11.67
CA LYS A 79 -6.96 -1.87 11.96
C LYS A 79 -7.34 -2.79 10.78
N LEU A 80 -7.14 -2.33 9.55
CA LEU A 80 -7.40 -3.10 8.33
C LEU A 80 -6.31 -4.14 8.15
N ARG A 81 -6.69 -5.38 7.87
CA ARG A 81 -5.76 -6.50 7.69
C ARG A 81 -5.73 -6.97 6.24
N LEU A 82 -4.54 -7.16 5.70
CA LEU A 82 -4.29 -7.82 4.43
C LEU A 82 -3.44 -9.05 4.72
N SER A 83 -4.00 -10.24 4.48
CA SER A 83 -3.28 -11.51 4.66
C SER A 83 -2.38 -11.83 3.47
N ASP A 84 -1.52 -12.83 3.62
CA ASP A 84 -0.64 -13.31 2.55
C ASP A 84 0.30 -12.25 1.96
N VAL A 85 0.75 -11.32 2.82
CA VAL A 85 1.73 -10.29 2.46
C VAL A 85 3.14 -10.75 2.80
N THR A 86 4.06 -10.55 1.87
CA THR A 86 5.48 -10.81 2.08
C THR A 86 6.24 -9.56 2.54
N ARG A 87 7.30 -9.73 3.33
CA ARG A 87 8.14 -8.59 3.70
C ARG A 87 8.84 -8.04 2.45
N GLY A 88 8.75 -6.73 2.26
CA GLY A 88 9.32 -6.01 1.13
C GLY A 88 8.33 -5.82 -0.03
N GLU A 89 7.17 -6.45 0.04
CA GLU A 89 6.11 -6.32 -0.96
C GLU A 89 5.57 -4.89 -1.02
N LYS A 90 5.23 -4.43 -2.23
CA LYS A 90 4.60 -3.13 -2.39
C LYS A 90 3.12 -3.23 -2.07
N ILE A 91 2.67 -2.28 -1.26
CA ILE A 91 1.28 -2.07 -0.90
C ILE A 91 0.83 -0.79 -1.56
N MET A 92 -0.23 -0.88 -2.35
CA MET A 92 -0.91 0.24 -3.00
C MET A 92 -2.17 0.56 -2.22
N PHE A 93 -2.55 1.82 -2.15
CA PHE A 93 -3.77 2.20 -1.46
C PHE A 93 -4.41 3.46 -2.05
N GLN A 94 -5.69 3.63 -1.71
CA GLN A 94 -6.50 4.81 -1.98
C GLN A 94 -7.13 5.29 -0.67
N CYS A 95 -7.06 6.58 -0.43
CA CYS A 95 -7.65 7.26 0.70
C CYS A 95 -8.65 8.28 0.16
N ARG A 96 -9.91 8.19 0.59
CA ARG A 96 -11.01 9.01 0.10
C ARG A 96 -11.76 9.68 1.26
N LEU A 97 -12.18 10.91 1.04
CA LEU A 97 -13.04 11.70 1.92
C LEU A 97 -14.19 12.26 1.09
N ASP A 98 -15.38 12.30 1.70
CA ASP A 98 -16.60 12.85 1.11
C ASP A 98 -17.61 13.17 2.21
N ASP A 99 -18.63 14.00 1.95
CA ASP A 99 -19.73 14.25 2.88
C ASP A 99 -20.99 13.41 2.58
N ASP A 100 -21.02 12.69 1.46
CA ASP A 100 -22.04 11.71 1.08
C ASP A 100 -21.56 10.26 1.24
N GLN A 101 -22.40 9.46 1.91
CA GLN A 101 -22.16 8.05 2.20
C GLN A 101 -22.16 7.16 0.95
N ALA A 102 -22.88 7.55 -0.10
CA ALA A 102 -22.87 6.86 -1.39
C ALA A 102 -21.57 7.10 -2.16
N ASP A 103 -20.90 8.24 -1.92
CA ASP A 103 -19.75 8.68 -2.70
C ASP A 103 -18.40 8.38 -2.04
N VAL A 104 -18.33 8.35 -0.70
CA VAL A 104 -17.05 8.24 0.04
C VAL A 104 -16.14 7.07 -0.37
N CYS A 105 -16.69 5.91 -0.74
CA CYS A 105 -15.91 4.76 -1.21
C CYS A 105 -15.93 4.58 -2.74
N ALA A 106 -16.60 5.47 -3.47
CA ALA A 106 -16.73 5.44 -4.91
C ALA A 106 -15.70 6.34 -5.60
N GLU A 107 -15.62 6.24 -6.91
CA GLU A 107 -14.79 7.12 -7.73
C GLU A 107 -15.33 8.56 -7.78
N SER A 108 -16.59 8.78 -7.39
CA SER A 108 -17.22 10.09 -7.28
C SER A 108 -16.70 10.90 -6.09
N ALA A 109 -16.06 10.29 -5.09
CA ALA A 109 -15.57 10.98 -3.89
C ALA A 109 -14.84 12.28 -4.24
N GLU A 110 -15.16 13.38 -3.56
CA GLU A 110 -14.59 14.70 -3.85
C GLU A 110 -13.08 14.72 -3.62
N ASP A 111 -12.64 14.20 -2.48
CA ASP A 111 -11.24 14.21 -2.05
C ASP A 111 -10.62 12.81 -2.13
N LYS A 112 -9.67 12.62 -3.05
CA LYS A 112 -9.06 11.31 -3.33
C LYS A 112 -7.55 11.42 -3.42
N SER A 113 -6.86 10.54 -2.72
CA SER A 113 -5.42 10.38 -2.85
C SER A 113 -5.03 8.91 -3.00
N SER A 114 -3.94 8.66 -3.71
CA SER A 114 -3.38 7.32 -3.90
C SER A 114 -1.92 7.31 -3.45
N GLY A 115 -1.46 6.18 -2.94
CA GLY A 115 -0.10 6.04 -2.48
C GLY A 115 0.41 4.61 -2.51
N ALA A 116 1.69 4.47 -2.20
CA ALA A 116 2.32 3.18 -2.02
C ALA A 116 3.44 3.21 -0.98
N PHE A 117 3.63 2.07 -0.31
CA PHE A 117 4.74 1.81 0.59
C PHE A 117 5.18 0.34 0.51
N LEU A 118 6.34 0.02 1.09
CA LEU A 118 6.82 -1.36 1.17
C LEU A 118 6.47 -1.94 2.54
N ALA A 119 5.94 -3.16 2.56
CA ALA A 119 5.67 -3.92 3.76
C ALA A 119 6.96 -4.19 4.54
N LYS A 120 7.08 -3.62 5.74
CA LYS A 120 8.22 -3.74 6.65
C LYS A 120 7.71 -4.19 8.00
N LYS A 121 8.59 -4.59 8.94
CA LYS A 121 8.19 -5.00 10.30
C LYS A 121 7.17 -4.05 10.91
N SER A 122 7.46 -2.76 10.79
CA SER A 122 6.57 -1.64 11.06
C SER A 122 7.01 -0.47 10.19
N GLY A 123 6.11 0.50 10.01
CA GLY A 123 6.44 1.70 9.26
C GLY A 123 5.43 2.82 9.49
N ALA A 124 5.89 4.02 9.14
CA ALA A 124 5.08 5.20 9.04
C ALA A 124 5.54 5.96 7.80
N LYS A 125 4.60 6.46 7.00
CA LYS A 125 4.92 7.28 5.82
C LYS A 125 3.85 8.34 5.65
N GLN A 126 4.33 9.57 5.50
CA GLN A 126 3.48 10.70 5.17
C GLN A 126 3.23 10.74 3.67
N PHE A 127 2.01 11.11 3.33
CA PHE A 127 1.53 11.38 1.98
C PHE A 127 0.88 12.76 2.00
N SER A 128 1.07 13.49 0.90
CA SER A 128 0.51 14.82 0.70
C SER A 128 -0.21 14.82 -0.64
N PHE A 129 -1.42 15.38 -0.64
CA PHE A 129 -2.22 15.54 -1.84
C PHE A 129 -2.89 16.90 -1.78
N ASP A 130 -2.63 17.73 -2.79
CA ASP A 130 -3.06 19.11 -2.83
C ASP A 130 -2.82 19.87 -1.51
N ASN A 131 -3.87 20.23 -0.79
CA ASN A 131 -3.83 21.02 0.44
C ASN A 131 -3.94 20.19 1.74
N TRP A 132 -3.95 18.85 1.67
CA TRP A 132 -4.03 17.99 2.85
C TRP A 132 -2.92 16.96 2.91
N SER A 133 -2.62 16.49 4.13
CA SER A 133 -1.59 15.49 4.35
C SER A 133 -1.93 14.55 5.50
N TYR A 134 -1.49 13.31 5.34
CA TYR A 134 -1.74 12.27 6.33
C TYR A 134 -0.56 11.30 6.41
N THR A 135 -0.42 10.67 7.56
CA THR A 135 0.57 9.61 7.80
C THR A 135 -0.15 8.29 7.99
N VAL A 136 0.21 7.30 7.17
CA VAL A 136 -0.24 5.91 7.34
C VAL A 136 0.75 5.20 8.25
N TYR A 137 0.24 4.50 9.26
CA TYR A 137 1.01 3.65 10.18
C TYR A 137 0.64 2.19 9.95
N TRP A 138 1.64 1.31 9.91
CA TRP A 138 1.42 -0.11 9.68
C TRP A 138 2.44 -1.00 10.38
N HIS A 139 2.13 -2.28 10.49
CA HIS A 139 3.07 -3.32 10.89
C HIS A 139 2.72 -4.68 10.28
N LEU A 140 3.69 -5.61 10.37
CA LEU A 140 3.50 -7.01 10.01
C LEU A 140 3.34 -7.84 11.28
N GLU A 141 2.29 -8.65 11.32
CA GLU A 141 2.07 -9.71 12.30
C GLU A 141 2.34 -11.07 11.65
N ALA A 142 2.75 -12.06 12.45
CA ALA A 142 2.84 -13.42 11.92
C ALA A 142 1.43 -13.88 11.53
N ALA A 143 1.28 -14.46 10.33
CA ALA A 143 0.03 -15.10 9.95
C ALA A 143 -0.27 -16.26 10.91
N GLU A 144 -1.52 -16.37 11.35
CA GLU A 144 -1.99 -17.48 12.22
C GLU A 144 -2.14 -18.81 11.48
#